data_AF-A0A8B6M394-F1
#
_entry.id   AF-A0A8B6M394-F1
#
_cell.length_a   1.000
_cell.length_b   1.000
_cell.length_c   1.000
_cell.angle_alpha   90.00
_cell.angle_beta   90.00
_cell.angle_gamma   90.00
#
_symmetry.space_group_name_H-M   'P 1'
#
loop_
_entity.id
_entity.type
_entity.pdbx_description
1 polymer ?
#
loop_
_entity_poly.entity_id
_entity_poly.type
_entity_poly.pdbx_seq_one_letter_code
_entity_poly.pdbx_strand_id
1 'polypeptide(L)'
;MTMHTDAQDVLDRLKTAQSKPLGDPRFKSLIGLEKSTFSQSQSATSGLTFYDLELGAKFLYPVLTPLRNMIPRVSGKGGIQAAWRAITKINTTGLRFGVSSANRGGVLAVATQDYTASYKGIGVETSVDFEAQFAGQEFDDVRAIGAKTGLEALMLGEEAMILGGCASGALGVTPTPSLAASTSGGSLAAQTWSVICAALTLDGMMNGSIQGGVQGQITRTNADGSSDTFGGGVAAKSASATAATTGATGSISASVMPVPGALGYAWFWGAAGAEVLGAITTINSVVISAAAAGSQTAASLGSNDNSANALAFDGLIYQAFKPGSGASVYTTSPGTAGTGSPLTADGSGGIIEIDTVLKSMWDDYRLSPDTMWVSSQEALNISKKILAASQSSAQRFVFETAQDLVGGGIMVRTYLNRFSMQGGGVVDIKVHPNMPAGTILFTTKGLPYPLAGVGNVMQIRTRQDYYQIEWPLRTRKYEYGVYADEVLQHYFPPALALITNIGNG
;
A
#
# COMPACT_ATOMS: atom_id res chain seq x y z
N MET A 1 66.92 -38.60 -65.97
CA MET A 1 65.60 -39.01 -66.49
C MET A 1 64.59 -38.00 -65.98
N THR A 2 64.33 -36.97 -66.78
CA THR A 2 63.41 -35.86 -66.49
C THR A 2 61.97 -36.37 -66.58
N MET A 3 61.35 -36.65 -65.44
CA MET A 3 59.92 -36.89 -65.38
C MET A 3 59.20 -35.54 -65.34
N HIS A 4 58.62 -35.19 -66.48
CA HIS A 4 57.61 -34.14 -66.60
C HIS A 4 56.41 -34.51 -65.73
N THR A 5 56.18 -33.76 -64.65
CA THR A 5 54.92 -33.83 -63.90
C THR A 5 53.85 -33.14 -64.75
N ASP A 6 52.90 -33.93 -65.23
CA ASP A 6 51.85 -33.49 -66.15
C ASP A 6 50.87 -32.54 -65.43
N ALA A 7 50.48 -31.44 -66.10
CA ALA A 7 49.67 -30.37 -65.49
C ALA A 7 48.27 -30.87 -65.06
N GLN A 8 47.79 -31.96 -65.65
CA GLN A 8 46.55 -32.63 -65.27
C GLN A 8 46.65 -33.41 -63.94
N ASP A 9 47.80 -34.00 -63.61
CA ASP A 9 48.03 -34.64 -62.29
C ASP A 9 48.12 -33.57 -61.19
N VAL A 10 48.66 -32.38 -61.50
CA VAL A 10 48.64 -31.23 -60.57
C VAL A 10 47.21 -30.75 -60.34
N LEU A 11 46.39 -30.64 -61.39
CA LEU A 11 45.02 -30.16 -61.29
C LEU A 11 44.10 -31.14 -60.54
N ASP A 12 44.28 -32.44 -60.73
CA ASP A 12 43.53 -33.48 -60.02
C ASP A 12 43.96 -33.59 -58.54
N ARG A 13 45.23 -33.35 -58.23
CA ARG A 13 45.68 -33.23 -56.83
C ARG A 13 45.14 -31.97 -56.14
N LEU A 14 44.98 -30.86 -56.87
CA LEU A 14 44.39 -29.62 -56.36
C LEU A 14 42.88 -29.78 -56.06
N LYS A 15 42.15 -30.48 -56.95
CA LYS A 15 40.73 -30.83 -56.72
C LYS A 15 40.56 -31.85 -55.60
N THR A 16 41.50 -32.78 -55.43
CA THR A 16 41.52 -33.74 -54.31
C THR A 16 41.86 -33.05 -52.98
N ALA A 17 42.65 -31.96 -53.00
CA ALA A 17 42.96 -31.15 -51.82
C ALA A 17 41.79 -30.26 -51.36
N GLN A 18 40.95 -29.79 -52.29
CA GLN A 18 39.76 -28.99 -51.97
C GLN A 18 38.55 -29.83 -51.53
N SER A 19 38.51 -31.13 -51.84
CA SER A 19 37.37 -32.02 -51.58
C SER A 19 37.52 -32.93 -50.35
N LYS A 20 38.67 -32.92 -49.67
CA LYS A 20 38.84 -33.65 -48.40
C LYS A 20 38.59 -32.73 -47.21
N PRO A 21 37.64 -33.04 -46.31
CA PRO A 21 37.43 -32.25 -45.09
C PRO A 21 38.70 -32.22 -44.23
N LEU A 22 39.04 -31.03 -43.71
CA LEU A 22 40.19 -30.75 -42.84
C LEU A 22 40.11 -31.57 -41.53
N GLY A 23 40.54 -32.83 -41.58
CA GLY A 23 40.49 -33.75 -40.45
C GLY A 23 41.76 -34.55 -40.20
N ASP A 24 42.87 -34.25 -40.89
CA ASP A 24 44.15 -34.94 -40.64
C ASP A 24 44.89 -34.31 -39.44
N PRO A 25 45.12 -35.05 -38.34
CA PRO A 25 45.76 -34.52 -37.12
C PRO A 25 47.20 -34.03 -37.32
N ARG A 26 47.85 -34.33 -38.45
CA ARG A 26 49.28 -34.03 -38.69
C ARG A 26 49.56 -32.59 -39.14
N PHE A 27 48.55 -31.81 -39.52
CA PHE A 27 48.72 -30.42 -39.97
C PHE A 27 48.25 -29.36 -38.96
N LYS A 28 47.95 -29.77 -37.71
CA LYS A 28 47.40 -28.91 -36.66
C LYS A 28 48.32 -27.76 -36.21
N SER A 29 49.61 -27.77 -36.55
CA SER A 29 50.56 -26.71 -36.13
C SER A 29 50.91 -25.68 -37.22
N LEU A 30 50.34 -25.78 -38.43
CA LEU A 30 50.64 -24.87 -39.55
C LEU A 30 49.44 -24.00 -39.99
N ILE A 31 48.25 -24.21 -39.41
CA ILE A 31 47.00 -23.47 -39.72
C ILE A 31 46.76 -22.39 -38.66
N GLY A 32 47.80 -21.59 -38.38
CA GLY A 32 47.76 -20.54 -37.36
C GLY A 32 47.50 -19.13 -37.90
N LEU A 33 47.29 -18.93 -39.20
CA LEU A 33 47.27 -17.58 -39.80
C LEU A 33 46.29 -17.39 -40.99
N GLU A 34 45.04 -17.84 -40.87
CA GLU A 34 43.95 -17.32 -41.70
C GLU A 34 42.89 -16.67 -40.81
N LYS A 35 42.95 -15.34 -40.67
CA LYS A 35 41.87 -14.55 -40.05
C LYS A 35 40.69 -14.52 -41.02
N SER A 36 39.53 -15.04 -40.61
CA SER A 36 38.30 -14.83 -41.38
C SER A 36 37.95 -13.34 -41.41
N THR A 37 37.64 -12.81 -42.60
CA THR A 37 37.26 -11.40 -42.79
C THR A 37 35.92 -11.03 -42.13
N PHE A 38 35.09 -12.03 -41.85
CA PHE A 38 33.91 -11.90 -41.00
C PHE A 38 33.98 -13.01 -39.94
N SER A 39 34.18 -12.62 -38.68
CA SER A 39 34.06 -13.51 -37.52
C SER A 39 32.75 -13.19 -36.80
N GLN A 40 32.12 -14.20 -36.20
CA GLN A 40 30.98 -13.98 -35.31
C GLN A 40 31.44 -13.03 -34.19
N SER A 41 30.71 -11.94 -34.00
CA SER A 41 31.07 -10.97 -32.98
C SER A 41 30.95 -11.59 -31.58
N GLN A 42 31.91 -11.24 -30.71
CA GLN A 42 31.89 -11.60 -29.29
C GLN A 42 31.08 -10.61 -28.43
N SER A 43 30.44 -9.61 -29.05
CA SER A 43 29.60 -8.62 -28.38
C SER A 43 28.21 -8.56 -29.03
N ALA A 44 27.16 -8.55 -28.20
CA ALA A 44 25.79 -8.38 -28.65
C ALA A 44 25.51 -6.97 -29.24
N THR A 45 26.41 -6.00 -29.09
CA THR A 45 26.20 -4.59 -29.50
C THR A 45 27.20 -4.09 -30.55
N SER A 46 28.05 -4.95 -31.11
CA SER A 46 29.00 -4.57 -32.16
C SER A 46 29.18 -5.75 -33.11
N GLY A 47 29.15 -5.56 -34.43
CA GLY A 47 29.39 -6.60 -35.44
C GLY A 47 28.14 -7.07 -36.19
N LEU A 48 28.33 -7.80 -37.30
CA LEU A 48 27.27 -8.28 -38.21
C LEU A 48 26.68 -9.62 -37.71
N THR A 49 26.07 -9.62 -36.53
CA THR A 49 25.34 -10.79 -35.98
C THR A 49 23.85 -10.47 -35.88
N PHE A 50 23.00 -11.49 -36.07
CA PHE A 50 21.56 -11.36 -35.90
C PHE A 50 21.24 -10.85 -34.48
N TYR A 51 20.62 -9.68 -34.39
CA TYR A 51 20.13 -9.10 -33.14
C TYR A 51 18.61 -9.27 -33.15
N ASP A 52 18.09 -10.13 -32.27
CA ASP A 52 16.66 -10.39 -32.18
C ASP A 52 15.98 -9.19 -31.51
N LEU A 53 15.34 -8.36 -32.33
CA LEU A 53 14.50 -7.25 -31.89
C LEU A 53 13.06 -7.78 -31.82
N GLU A 54 12.58 -8.09 -30.62
CA GLU A 54 11.15 -8.28 -30.42
C GLU A 54 10.42 -6.96 -30.76
N LEU A 55 9.36 -7.05 -31.58
CA LEU A 55 8.54 -5.89 -31.96
C LEU A 55 7.79 -5.33 -30.72
N GLY A 56 8.06 -4.08 -30.38
CA GLY A 56 7.31 -3.27 -29.42
C GLY A 56 7.81 -3.30 -27.96
N ALA A 57 7.48 -2.25 -27.21
CA ALA A 57 7.78 -2.17 -25.78
C ALA A 57 6.78 -3.00 -24.94
N LYS A 58 7.27 -4.00 -24.18
CA LYS A 58 6.45 -4.82 -23.27
C LYS A 58 6.32 -4.15 -21.90
N PHE A 59 5.19 -3.47 -21.65
CA PHE A 59 4.86 -2.92 -20.34
C PHE A 59 4.28 -4.00 -19.41
N LEU A 60 5.14 -4.64 -18.63
CA LEU A 60 4.75 -5.66 -17.65
C LEU A 60 4.89 -5.10 -16.23
N TYR A 61 3.92 -4.28 -15.81
CA TYR A 61 3.78 -3.88 -14.41
C TYR A 61 2.33 -4.06 -13.94
N PRO A 62 2.12 -4.49 -12.69
CA PRO A 62 0.78 -4.73 -12.17
C PRO A 62 0.06 -3.42 -11.85
N VAL A 63 -1.10 -3.19 -12.47
CA VAL A 63 -2.01 -2.10 -12.11
C VAL A 63 -3.15 -2.68 -11.27
N LEU A 64 -3.01 -2.65 -9.95
CA LEU A 64 -3.98 -3.24 -9.01
C LEU A 64 -4.75 -2.14 -8.28
N THR A 65 -5.99 -1.89 -8.70
CA THR A 65 -6.87 -0.83 -8.15
C THR A 65 -8.25 -1.37 -7.74
N PRO A 66 -8.34 -2.31 -6.78
CA PRO A 66 -9.58 -3.00 -6.43
C PRO A 66 -10.69 -2.09 -5.86
N LEU A 67 -10.36 -1.09 -5.03
CA LEU A 67 -11.34 -0.16 -4.45
C LEU A 67 -11.89 0.78 -5.52
N ARG A 68 -11.00 1.39 -6.31
CA ARG A 68 -11.39 2.26 -7.44
C ARG A 68 -12.34 1.54 -8.41
N ASN A 69 -12.04 0.30 -8.77
CA ASN A 69 -12.86 -0.46 -9.70
C ASN A 69 -14.22 -0.88 -9.11
N MET A 70 -14.36 -0.87 -7.78
CA MET A 70 -15.58 -1.29 -7.09
C MET A 70 -16.48 -0.12 -6.67
N ILE A 71 -15.91 1.05 -6.36
CA ILE A 71 -16.67 2.22 -5.90
C ILE A 71 -17.25 2.96 -7.12
N PRO A 72 -18.59 3.16 -7.18
CA PRO A 72 -19.20 3.88 -8.30
C PRO A 72 -18.73 5.34 -8.40
N ARG A 73 -18.42 5.79 -9.63
CA ARG A 73 -18.10 7.20 -9.95
C ARG A 73 -19.37 7.94 -10.39
N VAL A 74 -19.67 9.08 -9.78
CA VAL A 74 -20.90 9.87 -10.03
C VAL A 74 -20.56 11.34 -10.25
N SER A 75 -21.22 11.98 -11.21
CA SER A 75 -20.94 13.39 -11.54
C SER A 75 -21.28 14.37 -10.39
N GLY A 76 -20.37 15.31 -10.13
CA GLY A 76 -20.51 16.47 -9.25
C GLY A 76 -21.16 17.64 -9.97
N LYS A 77 -22.22 18.23 -9.40
CA LYS A 77 -22.96 19.36 -10.01
C LYS A 77 -22.25 20.72 -9.86
N GLY A 78 -20.97 20.82 -10.23
CA GLY A 78 -20.23 22.10 -10.32
C GLY A 78 -19.89 22.84 -9.02
N GLY A 79 -20.22 22.29 -7.83
CA GLY A 79 -19.86 22.91 -6.54
C GLY A 79 -18.37 22.78 -6.19
N ILE A 80 -17.86 23.61 -5.27
CA ILE A 80 -16.45 23.54 -4.79
C ILE A 80 -16.20 22.44 -3.75
N GLN A 81 -17.27 21.88 -3.19
CA GLN A 81 -17.23 20.80 -2.19
C GLN A 81 -18.45 19.90 -2.33
N ALA A 82 -18.29 18.63 -2.01
CA ALA A 82 -19.40 17.73 -1.75
C ALA A 82 -19.82 17.90 -0.28
N ALA A 83 -21.04 18.37 -0.05
CA ALA A 83 -21.64 18.43 1.27
C ALA A 83 -22.76 17.38 1.37
N TRP A 84 -22.78 16.63 2.47
CA TRP A 84 -23.86 15.71 2.78
C TRP A 84 -24.09 15.62 4.29
N ARG A 85 -25.33 15.34 4.67
CA ARG A 85 -25.72 15.08 6.05
C ARG A 85 -26.01 13.59 6.18
N ALA A 86 -25.26 12.89 7.02
CA ALA A 86 -25.53 11.51 7.34
C ALA A 86 -26.39 11.44 8.61
N ILE A 87 -27.42 10.59 8.61
CA ILE A 87 -28.07 10.16 9.86
C ILE A 87 -27.24 9.01 10.40
N THR A 88 -26.63 9.17 11.57
CA THR A 88 -25.76 8.14 12.16
C THR A 88 -26.52 7.24 13.13
N LYS A 89 -27.52 7.76 13.85
CA LYS A 89 -28.37 6.98 14.78
C LYS A 89 -29.82 7.49 14.80
N ILE A 90 -30.76 6.58 15.08
CA ILE A 90 -32.15 6.89 15.38
C ILE A 90 -32.47 6.46 16.81
N ASN A 91 -33.47 7.08 17.44
CA ASN A 91 -33.87 6.81 18.83
C ASN A 91 -32.75 6.97 19.87
N THR A 92 -31.97 8.04 19.77
CA THR A 92 -30.80 8.26 20.65
C THR A 92 -31.14 8.40 22.13
N THR A 93 -32.40 8.70 22.46
CA THR A 93 -32.90 8.83 23.84
C THR A 93 -33.55 7.54 24.37
N GLY A 94 -33.61 6.46 23.59
CA GLY A 94 -34.23 5.21 24.02
C GLY A 94 -35.75 5.32 24.25
N LEU A 95 -36.43 6.18 23.49
CA LEU A 95 -37.88 6.35 23.53
C LEU A 95 -38.59 5.00 23.38
N ARG A 96 -39.53 4.74 24.27
CA ARG A 96 -40.41 3.57 24.20
C ARG A 96 -41.62 3.89 23.32
N PHE A 97 -42.01 2.95 22.46
CA PHE A 97 -43.06 3.15 21.45
C PHE A 97 -44.49 2.90 21.95
N GLY A 98 -44.67 2.55 23.23
CA GLY A 98 -46.01 2.35 23.80
C GLY A 98 -46.77 3.67 23.91
N VAL A 99 -48.01 3.69 23.41
CA VAL A 99 -48.90 4.86 23.46
C VAL A 99 -50.20 4.45 24.14
N SER A 100 -50.66 5.23 25.12
CA SER A 100 -51.96 5.02 25.75
C SER A 100 -53.09 5.54 24.86
N SER A 101 -54.28 4.96 25.00
CA SER A 101 -55.47 5.38 24.25
C SER A 101 -55.69 6.89 24.38
N ALA A 102 -55.94 7.57 23.25
CA ALA A 102 -56.16 9.01 23.12
C ALA A 102 -54.94 9.94 23.38
N ASN A 103 -53.74 9.40 23.62
CA ASN A 103 -52.52 10.20 23.76
C ASN A 103 -51.60 10.10 22.54
N ARG A 104 -50.69 11.06 22.40
CA ARG A 104 -49.62 11.04 21.38
C ARG A 104 -48.37 10.37 21.95
N GLY A 105 -47.61 9.68 21.09
CA GLY A 105 -46.29 9.16 21.45
C GLY A 105 -45.27 10.29 21.65
N GLY A 106 -44.17 9.98 22.34
CA GLY A 106 -43.04 10.91 22.48
C GLY A 106 -42.38 11.23 21.13
N VAL A 107 -41.65 12.35 21.07
CA VAL A 107 -40.93 12.76 19.85
C VAL A 107 -39.62 11.99 19.76
N LEU A 108 -39.39 11.34 18.61
CA LEU A 108 -38.18 10.57 18.33
C LEU A 108 -36.98 11.51 18.13
N ALA A 109 -35.87 11.22 18.81
CA ALA A 109 -34.59 11.90 18.56
C ALA A 109 -33.75 11.16 17.51
N VAL A 110 -33.11 11.90 16.61
CA VAL A 110 -32.24 11.39 15.53
C VAL A 110 -30.90 12.13 15.61
N ALA A 111 -29.79 11.40 15.48
CA ALA A 111 -28.45 11.98 15.37
C ALA A 111 -28.07 12.16 13.91
N THR A 112 -27.60 13.36 13.56
CA THR A 112 -27.08 13.69 12.25
C THR A 112 -25.66 14.21 12.34
N GLN A 113 -24.85 13.94 11.32
CA GLN A 113 -23.51 14.49 11.16
C GLN A 113 -23.38 15.15 9.80
N ASP A 114 -22.79 16.35 9.80
CA ASP A 114 -22.50 17.11 8.59
C ASP A 114 -21.10 16.78 8.09
N TYR A 115 -21.03 16.33 6.84
CA TYR A 115 -19.79 16.04 6.14
C TYR A 115 -19.64 17.01 4.99
N THR A 116 -18.46 17.62 4.92
CA THR A 116 -18.02 18.43 3.80
C THR A 116 -16.65 17.93 3.38
N ALA A 117 -16.50 17.62 2.10
CA ALA A 117 -15.21 17.27 1.52
C ALA A 117 -15.01 18.08 0.24
N SER A 118 -13.90 18.82 0.18
CA SER A 118 -13.53 19.60 -1.00
C SER A 118 -13.09 18.68 -2.13
N TYR A 119 -13.47 19.00 -3.36
CA TYR A 119 -12.90 18.33 -4.52
C TYR A 119 -11.39 18.57 -4.61
N LYS A 120 -10.63 17.54 -4.97
CA LYS A 120 -9.18 17.61 -5.14
C LYS A 120 -8.82 17.24 -6.57
N GLY A 121 -8.00 18.12 -7.17
CA GLY A 121 -7.35 17.83 -8.43
C GLY A 121 -6.17 16.90 -8.19
N ILE A 122 -6.25 15.69 -8.71
CA ILE A 122 -5.14 14.76 -8.77
C ILE A 122 -4.59 14.73 -10.19
N GLY A 123 -3.29 14.57 -10.32
CA GLY A 123 -2.67 14.46 -11.62
C GLY A 123 -1.19 14.14 -11.58
N VAL A 124 -0.70 13.67 -12.72
CA VAL A 124 0.70 13.33 -12.97
C VAL A 124 1.12 13.93 -14.30
N GLU A 125 2.34 14.45 -14.34
CA GLU A 125 2.97 15.01 -15.54
C GLU A 125 3.95 14.00 -16.13
N THR A 126 3.96 13.90 -17.45
CA THR A 126 4.87 13.06 -18.24
C THR A 126 5.39 13.87 -19.42
N SER A 127 6.60 13.57 -19.90
CA SER A 127 7.16 14.27 -21.06
C SER A 127 7.84 13.31 -22.02
N VAL A 128 7.79 13.64 -23.30
CA VAL A 128 8.48 12.92 -24.37
C VAL A 128 9.34 13.90 -25.15
N ASP A 129 10.64 13.67 -25.17
CA ASP A 129 11.59 14.49 -25.92
C ASP A 129 11.49 14.21 -27.43
N PHE A 130 11.88 15.19 -28.25
CA PHE A 130 11.77 15.08 -29.72
C PHE A 130 12.65 13.94 -30.27
N GLU A 131 13.84 13.76 -29.72
CA GLU A 131 14.75 12.67 -30.08
C GLU A 131 14.13 11.29 -29.82
N ALA A 132 13.37 11.15 -28.72
CA ALA A 132 12.66 9.92 -28.40
C ALA A 132 11.49 9.67 -29.36
N GLN A 133 10.80 10.73 -29.78
CA GLN A 133 9.78 10.62 -30.83
C GLN A 133 10.38 10.21 -32.17
N PHE A 134 11.50 10.82 -32.58
CA PHE A 134 12.18 10.47 -33.83
C PHE A 134 12.72 9.05 -33.83
N ALA A 135 13.25 8.58 -32.69
CA ALA A 135 13.72 7.22 -32.53
C ALA A 135 12.58 6.17 -32.52
N GLY A 136 11.36 6.57 -32.13
CA GLY A 136 10.18 5.72 -32.10
C GLY A 136 9.34 5.72 -33.38
N GLN A 137 9.66 6.56 -34.38
CA GLN A 137 8.93 6.59 -35.65
C GLN A 137 9.00 5.21 -36.32
N GLU A 138 7.84 4.70 -36.74
CA GLU A 138 7.66 3.36 -37.34
C GLU A 138 7.81 2.16 -36.38
N PHE A 139 8.08 2.38 -35.08
CA PHE A 139 8.16 1.32 -34.06
C PHE A 139 6.95 1.34 -33.10
N ASP A 140 6.78 2.41 -32.31
CA ASP A 140 5.69 2.58 -31.34
C ASP A 140 5.34 4.06 -31.17
N ASP A 141 4.07 4.38 -30.86
CA ASP A 141 3.68 5.76 -30.53
C ASP A 141 4.08 6.10 -29.08
N VAL A 142 5.30 6.63 -28.95
CA VAL A 142 5.90 7.03 -27.66
C VAL A 142 5.06 8.07 -26.92
N ARG A 143 4.27 8.90 -27.64
CA ARG A 143 3.38 9.90 -27.01
C ARG A 143 2.18 9.22 -26.37
N ALA A 144 1.55 8.28 -27.08
CA ALA A 144 0.43 7.50 -26.55
C ALA A 144 0.87 6.63 -25.35
N ILE A 145 2.09 6.09 -25.41
CA ILE A 145 2.70 5.32 -24.30
C ILE A 145 2.91 6.19 -23.05
N GLY A 146 3.43 7.41 -23.23
CA GLY A 146 3.61 8.36 -22.13
C GLY A 146 2.28 8.69 -21.45
N ALA A 147 1.24 8.97 -22.25
CA ALA A 147 -0.10 9.24 -21.74
C ALA A 147 -0.71 8.03 -21.00
N LYS A 148 -0.58 6.81 -21.54
CA LYS A 148 -1.06 5.58 -20.90
C LYS A 148 -0.36 5.35 -19.56
N THR A 149 0.95 5.48 -19.52
CA THR A 149 1.76 5.28 -18.31
C THR A 149 1.40 6.32 -17.24
N GLY A 150 1.19 7.58 -17.64
CA GLY A 150 0.71 8.63 -16.74
C GLY A 150 -0.67 8.34 -16.16
N LEU A 151 -1.59 7.81 -16.97
CA LEU A 151 -2.92 7.40 -16.51
C LEU A 151 -2.85 6.22 -15.53
N GLU A 152 -2.08 5.18 -15.83
CA GLU A 152 -1.94 4.01 -14.95
C GLU A 152 -1.27 4.39 -13.63
N ALA A 153 -0.28 5.29 -13.64
CA ALA A 153 0.33 5.85 -12.44
C ALA A 153 -0.68 6.67 -11.61
N LEU A 154 -1.51 7.49 -12.25
CA LEU A 154 -2.56 8.25 -11.57
C LEU A 154 -3.58 7.32 -10.90
N MET A 155 -3.99 6.25 -11.59
CA MET A 155 -4.92 5.27 -11.03
C MET A 155 -4.36 4.57 -9.78
N LEU A 156 -3.07 4.25 -9.76
CA LEU A 156 -2.39 3.66 -8.61
C LEU A 156 -2.31 4.63 -7.42
N GLY A 157 -1.99 5.90 -7.69
CA GLY A 157 -1.98 6.95 -6.66
C GLY A 157 -3.36 7.21 -6.06
N GLU A 158 -4.39 7.22 -6.91
CA GLU A 158 -5.79 7.36 -6.48
C GLU A 158 -6.21 6.21 -5.55
N GLU A 159 -5.86 4.96 -5.87
CA GLU A 159 -6.19 3.80 -5.02
C GLU A 159 -5.65 3.96 -3.59
N ALA A 160 -4.40 4.42 -3.44
CA ALA A 160 -3.81 4.69 -2.13
C ALA A 160 -4.57 5.81 -1.38
N MET A 161 -4.96 6.86 -2.10
CA MET A 161 -5.70 7.98 -1.52
C MET A 161 -7.14 7.60 -1.14
N ILE A 162 -7.83 6.77 -1.91
CA ILE A 162 -9.14 6.20 -1.56
C ILE A 162 -9.05 5.38 -0.28
N LEU A 163 -7.98 4.59 -0.13
CA LEU A 163 -7.79 3.78 1.06
C LEU A 163 -7.53 4.65 2.31
N GLY A 164 -6.57 5.57 2.24
CA GLY A 164 -6.09 6.29 3.42
C GLY A 164 -5.43 7.64 3.15
N GLY A 165 -5.90 8.40 2.17
CA GLY A 165 -5.56 9.83 2.10
C GLY A 165 -6.01 10.55 3.38
N CYS A 166 -5.20 11.46 3.90
CA CYS A 166 -5.50 12.18 5.14
C CYS A 166 -5.50 13.69 4.89
N ALA A 167 -6.68 14.31 4.86
CA ALA A 167 -6.84 15.75 4.65
C ALA A 167 -7.27 16.48 5.93
N SER A 168 -8.11 15.83 6.77
CA SER A 168 -8.70 16.45 7.97
C SER A 168 -8.28 15.78 9.29
N GLY A 169 -7.58 14.64 9.24
CA GLY A 169 -7.20 13.84 10.41
C GLY A 169 -5.81 14.13 10.94
N ALA A 170 -5.59 15.33 11.50
CA ALA A 170 -4.34 15.66 12.18
C ALA A 170 -4.11 14.71 13.38
N LEU A 171 -3.00 13.97 13.36
CA LEU A 171 -2.63 13.01 14.42
C LEU A 171 -2.20 13.69 15.72
N GLY A 172 -1.83 14.97 15.66
CA GLY A 172 -1.39 15.77 16.81
C GLY A 172 0.05 15.50 17.21
N VAL A 173 0.31 15.56 18.51
CA VAL A 173 1.64 15.30 19.10
C VAL A 173 1.72 13.86 19.56
N THR A 174 2.77 13.17 19.13
CA THR A 174 3.03 11.79 19.53
C THR A 174 3.33 11.73 21.04
N PRO A 175 2.71 10.83 21.81
CA PRO A 175 2.97 10.67 23.24
C PRO A 175 4.45 10.35 23.53
N THR A 176 4.94 10.78 24.69
CA THR A 176 6.30 10.48 25.16
C THR A 176 6.51 8.96 25.30
N PRO A 177 7.59 8.39 24.76
CA PRO A 177 7.89 6.97 24.90
C PRO A 177 8.10 6.54 26.35
N SER A 178 7.60 5.36 26.70
CA SER A 178 7.98 4.61 27.90
C SER A 178 9.13 3.67 27.55
N LEU A 179 10.22 3.72 28.32
CA LEU A 179 11.43 2.96 28.07
C LEU A 179 11.71 1.96 29.18
N ALA A 180 12.13 0.76 28.81
CA ALA A 180 12.66 -0.25 29.71
C ALA A 180 14.02 -0.74 29.18
N ALA A 181 15.09 -0.39 29.90
CA ALA A 181 16.44 -0.84 29.56
C ALA A 181 16.71 -2.26 30.08
N SER A 182 17.46 -3.03 29.32
CA SER A 182 17.96 -4.36 29.66
C SER A 182 19.47 -4.39 29.47
N THR A 183 20.16 -5.18 30.29
CA THR A 183 21.62 -5.37 30.21
C THR A 183 22.02 -6.46 29.20
N SER A 184 21.04 -7.09 28.56
CA SER A 184 21.20 -8.21 27.62
C SER A 184 20.24 -8.08 26.43
N GLY A 185 20.45 -8.86 25.37
CA GLY A 185 19.55 -8.93 24.21
C GLY A 185 19.85 -7.92 23.09
N GLY A 186 20.98 -7.24 23.14
CA GLY A 186 21.43 -6.35 22.08
C GLY A 186 22.94 -6.12 22.08
N SER A 187 23.34 -5.06 21.40
CA SER A 187 24.71 -4.54 21.25
C SER A 187 24.77 -3.03 21.52
N LEU A 188 23.82 -2.48 22.28
CA LEU A 188 23.89 -1.08 22.69
C LEU A 188 25.04 -0.90 23.68
N ALA A 189 25.92 0.05 23.39
CA ALA A 189 26.99 0.47 24.28
C ALA A 189 26.46 1.06 25.59
N ALA A 190 27.30 1.10 26.61
CA ALA A 190 26.97 1.70 27.89
C ALA A 190 26.89 3.22 27.76
N GLN A 191 25.67 3.76 27.65
CA GLN A 191 25.40 5.19 27.63
C GLN A 191 23.94 5.48 27.99
N THR A 192 23.64 6.75 28.22
CA THR A 192 22.26 7.24 28.30
C THR A 192 21.75 7.47 26.88
N TRP A 193 20.79 6.65 26.48
CA TRP A 193 20.09 6.77 25.20
C TRP A 193 18.89 7.68 25.35
N SER A 194 18.67 8.52 24.35
CA SER A 194 17.46 9.30 24.16
C SER A 194 16.63 8.67 23.04
N VAL A 195 15.33 8.53 23.25
CA VAL A 195 14.39 7.93 22.28
C VAL A 195 13.23 8.89 22.04
N ILE A 196 12.92 9.12 20.77
CA ILE A 196 11.83 9.96 20.28
C ILE A 196 10.99 9.14 19.31
N CYS A 197 9.67 9.35 19.32
CA CYS A 197 8.74 8.69 18.42
C CYS A 197 7.92 9.73 17.63
N ALA A 198 7.57 9.42 16.39
CA ALA A 198 6.60 10.16 15.60
C ALA A 198 5.58 9.19 14.97
N ALA A 199 4.29 9.43 15.20
CA ALA A 199 3.21 8.67 14.59
C ALA A 199 3.08 8.98 13.08
N LEU A 200 2.72 7.97 12.28
CA LEU A 200 2.64 8.05 10.82
C LEU A 200 1.23 7.76 10.33
N THR A 201 0.80 8.51 9.32
CA THR A 201 -0.39 8.20 8.52
C THR A 201 -0.08 7.12 7.47
N LEU A 202 -1.04 6.79 6.60
CA LEU A 202 -0.81 5.84 5.51
C LEU A 202 0.29 6.35 4.57
N ASP A 203 0.20 7.62 4.18
CA ASP A 203 1.18 8.26 3.29
C ASP A 203 2.59 8.26 3.89
N GLY A 204 2.70 8.55 5.19
CA GLY A 204 3.97 8.52 5.93
C GLY A 204 4.56 7.11 6.03
N MET A 205 3.71 6.08 6.18
CA MET A 205 4.14 4.68 6.22
C MET A 205 4.52 4.13 4.84
N MET A 206 3.82 4.55 3.77
CA MET A 206 4.10 4.11 2.40
C MET A 206 5.39 4.69 1.83
N ASN A 207 5.68 5.96 2.13
CA ASN A 207 6.84 6.66 1.59
C ASN A 207 8.05 6.69 2.54
N GLY A 208 7.86 6.31 3.80
CA GLY A 208 8.91 6.27 4.82
C GLY A 208 9.86 5.08 4.65
N SER A 209 11.16 5.33 4.76
CA SER A 209 12.17 4.26 4.85
C SER A 209 13.33 4.66 5.74
N ILE A 210 14.10 3.71 6.26
CA ILE A 210 15.26 4.03 7.13
C ILE A 210 16.31 4.83 6.35
N GLN A 211 16.53 4.50 5.06
CA GLN A 211 17.50 5.18 4.21
C GLN A 211 17.00 6.52 3.66
N GLY A 212 15.73 6.58 3.23
CA GLY A 212 15.11 7.81 2.70
C GLY A 212 14.55 8.75 3.76
N GLY A 213 14.49 8.31 5.02
CA GLY A 213 13.84 9.02 6.11
C GLY A 213 12.30 8.93 6.05
N VAL A 214 11.65 9.59 7.01
CA VAL A 214 10.21 9.87 6.96
C VAL A 214 9.98 11.33 6.56
N GLN A 215 8.95 11.58 5.76
CA GLN A 215 8.71 12.89 5.15
C GLN A 215 7.88 13.77 6.10
N GLY A 216 8.51 14.78 6.69
CA GLY A 216 7.84 15.79 7.53
C GLY A 216 6.99 16.75 6.69
N GLN A 217 7.41 18.00 6.55
CA GLN A 217 6.80 18.92 5.59
C GLN A 217 7.45 18.74 4.21
N ILE A 218 6.64 18.57 3.17
CA ILE A 218 7.09 18.41 1.78
C ILE A 218 6.87 19.73 1.05
N THR A 219 7.91 20.23 0.38
CA THR A 219 7.78 21.27 -0.64
C THR A 219 8.07 20.63 -1.99
N ARG A 220 7.02 20.43 -2.78
CA ARG A 220 7.11 19.85 -4.13
C ARG A 220 7.24 20.98 -5.14
N THR A 221 8.28 20.93 -5.97
CA THR A 221 8.35 21.76 -7.18
C THR A 221 7.50 21.12 -8.27
N ASN A 222 6.51 21.86 -8.77
CA ASN A 222 5.66 21.43 -9.86
C ASN A 222 6.37 21.57 -11.21
N ALA A 223 5.84 20.93 -12.25
CA ALA A 223 6.45 20.94 -13.59
C ALA A 223 6.57 22.35 -14.21
N ASP A 224 5.72 23.28 -13.78
CA ASP A 224 5.72 24.68 -14.21
C ASP A 224 6.71 25.57 -13.42
N GLY A 225 7.43 25.00 -12.46
CA GLY A 225 8.37 25.70 -11.57
C GLY A 225 7.72 26.36 -10.35
N SER A 226 6.39 26.28 -10.20
CA SER A 226 5.71 26.66 -8.95
C SER A 226 6.02 25.66 -7.83
N SER A 227 5.67 25.98 -6.59
CA SER A 227 5.91 25.10 -5.45
C SER A 227 4.68 24.99 -4.57
N ASP A 228 4.33 23.75 -4.20
CA ASP A 228 3.30 23.44 -3.23
C ASP A 228 3.92 22.89 -1.95
N THR A 229 3.44 23.35 -0.80
CA THR A 229 3.87 22.85 0.51
C THR A 229 2.72 22.14 1.22
N PHE A 230 2.95 20.91 1.64
CA PHE A 230 1.96 20.05 2.30
C PHE A 230 2.61 19.10 3.30
N GLY A 231 1.79 18.48 4.17
CA GLY A 231 2.26 17.49 5.13
C GLY A 231 2.55 16.15 4.47
N GLY A 232 3.69 15.54 4.81
CA GLY A 232 4.15 14.23 4.31
C GLY A 232 3.66 13.03 5.12
N GLY A 233 2.73 13.23 6.06
CA GLY A 233 2.10 12.14 6.79
C GLY A 233 2.76 11.79 8.12
N VAL A 234 3.50 12.73 8.71
CA VAL A 234 4.21 12.54 10.00
C VAL A 234 3.62 13.49 11.06
N ALA A 235 3.19 12.92 12.18
CA ALA A 235 2.73 13.68 13.34
C ALA A 235 3.84 14.53 13.96
N ALA A 236 3.49 15.48 14.83
CA ALA A 236 4.50 16.16 15.63
C ALA A 236 5.23 15.12 16.52
N LYS A 237 6.56 15.19 16.52
CA LYS A 237 7.40 14.25 17.29
C LYS A 237 7.14 14.37 18.79
N SER A 238 7.33 13.27 19.49
CA SER A 238 7.23 13.22 20.95
C SER A 238 8.33 14.04 21.63
N ALA A 239 8.14 14.33 22.91
CA ALA A 239 9.27 14.64 23.77
C ALA A 239 10.21 13.43 23.87
N SER A 240 11.50 13.68 24.11
CA SER A 240 12.45 12.60 24.34
C SER A 240 12.25 11.93 25.69
N ALA A 241 12.39 10.62 25.71
CA ALA A 241 12.56 9.83 26.92
C ALA A 241 13.99 9.30 26.97
N THR A 242 14.58 9.18 28.16
CA THR A 242 15.95 8.68 28.31
C THR A 242 16.03 7.42 29.13
N ALA A 243 16.93 6.52 28.75
CA ALA A 243 17.23 5.29 29.48
C ALA A 243 18.71 4.96 29.36
N ALA A 244 19.32 4.50 30.45
CA ALA A 244 20.73 4.10 30.46
C ALA A 244 20.87 2.59 30.28
N THR A 245 21.79 2.18 29.41
CA THR A 245 22.27 0.79 29.32
C THR A 245 23.60 0.65 30.02
N THR A 246 23.83 -0.50 30.66
CA THR A 246 25.12 -0.84 31.28
C THR A 246 25.74 -2.03 30.54
N GLY A 247 27.06 -1.96 30.29
CA GLY A 247 27.76 -2.99 29.51
C GLY A 247 27.60 -2.82 27.99
N ALA A 248 28.11 -3.78 27.23
CA ALA A 248 28.14 -3.75 25.75
C ALA A 248 27.00 -4.52 25.07
N THR A 249 26.12 -5.16 25.85
CA THR A 249 25.05 -6.04 25.37
C THR A 249 23.66 -5.49 25.66
N GLY A 250 23.54 -4.17 25.86
CA GLY A 250 22.30 -3.54 26.27
C GLY A 250 21.24 -3.59 25.17
N SER A 251 19.97 -3.55 25.60
CA SER A 251 18.82 -3.31 24.72
C SER A 251 17.82 -2.40 25.42
N ILE A 252 16.95 -1.75 24.65
CA ILE A 252 15.89 -0.89 25.19
C ILE A 252 14.57 -1.29 24.53
N SER A 253 13.58 -1.63 25.34
CA SER A 253 12.19 -1.74 24.88
C SER A 253 11.52 -0.38 24.98
N ALA A 254 10.97 0.11 23.88
CA ALA A 254 10.26 1.39 23.82
C ALA A 254 8.82 1.17 23.37
N SER A 255 7.87 1.84 24.03
CA SER A 255 6.45 1.85 23.64
C SER A 255 5.83 3.22 23.82
N VAL A 256 4.85 3.55 22.98
CA VAL A 256 4.04 4.78 23.09
C VAL A 256 2.58 4.41 23.26
N MET A 257 1.78 5.27 23.89
CA MET A 257 0.33 5.09 23.86
C MET A 257 -0.15 5.14 22.39
N PRO A 258 -0.97 4.17 21.92
CA PRO A 258 -1.46 4.18 20.54
C PRO A 258 -2.18 5.49 20.19
N VAL A 259 -1.78 6.12 19.10
CA VAL A 259 -2.36 7.36 18.59
C VAL A 259 -3.53 7.01 17.66
N PRO A 260 -4.75 7.52 17.89
CA PRO A 260 -5.87 7.31 16.97
C PRO A 260 -5.54 7.80 15.56
N GLY A 261 -5.77 6.97 14.55
CA GLY A 261 -5.44 7.29 13.15
C GLY A 261 -4.02 6.93 12.71
N ALA A 262 -3.12 6.58 13.63
CA ALA A 262 -1.77 6.16 13.27
C ALA A 262 -1.75 4.74 12.72
N LEU A 263 -1.09 4.55 11.58
CA LEU A 263 -0.89 3.25 10.92
C LEU A 263 0.56 2.75 11.04
N GLY A 264 1.44 3.56 11.61
CA GLY A 264 2.80 3.22 11.93
C GLY A 264 3.47 4.26 12.82
N TYR A 265 4.70 3.97 13.24
CA TYR A 265 5.51 4.79 14.14
C TYR A 265 6.96 4.80 13.68
N ALA A 266 7.54 6.00 13.56
CA ALA A 266 8.96 6.20 13.32
C ALA A 266 9.68 6.39 14.66
N TRP A 267 10.77 5.65 14.86
CA TRP A 267 11.54 5.64 16.09
C TRP A 267 12.94 6.18 15.85
N PHE A 268 13.30 7.18 16.64
CA PHE A 268 14.59 7.83 16.62
C PHE A 268 15.30 7.56 17.94
N TRP A 269 16.58 7.18 17.89
CA TRP A 269 17.37 7.04 19.09
C TRP A 269 18.84 7.42 18.89
N GLY A 270 19.48 7.82 19.97
CA GLY A 270 20.88 8.25 19.97
C GLY A 270 21.25 8.96 21.26
N ALA A 271 22.35 9.71 21.23
CA ALA A 271 22.62 10.68 22.28
C ALA A 271 21.56 11.79 22.24
N ALA A 272 21.26 12.40 23.39
CA ALA A 272 20.28 13.48 23.46
C ALA A 272 20.64 14.63 22.50
N GLY A 273 19.71 15.00 21.61
CA GLY A 273 19.92 16.02 20.58
C GLY A 273 20.62 15.52 19.30
N ALA A 274 21.01 14.24 19.25
CA ALA A 274 21.59 13.57 18.09
C ALA A 274 20.86 12.25 17.78
N GLU A 275 19.57 12.17 18.11
CA GLU A 275 18.74 11.00 17.81
C GLU A 275 18.52 10.89 16.30
N VAL A 276 18.79 9.71 15.74
CA VAL A 276 18.59 9.42 14.31
C VAL A 276 17.58 8.30 14.11
N LEU A 277 16.93 8.28 12.95
CA LEU A 277 15.93 7.29 12.60
C LEU A 277 16.56 5.91 12.60
N GLY A 278 16.00 4.99 13.39
CA GLY A 278 16.52 3.63 13.45
C GLY A 278 15.49 2.56 13.09
N ALA A 279 14.19 2.82 13.27
CA ALA A 279 13.14 1.87 12.90
C ALA A 279 11.83 2.56 12.52
N ILE A 280 11.07 1.92 11.66
CA ILE A 280 9.67 2.23 11.38
C ILE A 280 8.87 0.96 11.67
N THR A 281 7.89 1.04 12.56
CA THR A 281 7.07 -0.09 13.01
C THR A 281 5.60 0.14 12.70
N THR A 282 4.86 -0.93 12.40
CA THR A 282 3.39 -0.88 12.24
C THR A 282 2.65 -1.02 13.56
N ILE A 283 3.37 -1.35 14.63
CA ILE A 283 2.89 -1.39 16.01
C ILE A 283 3.47 -0.22 16.81
N ASN A 284 2.83 0.12 17.91
CA ASN A 284 3.19 1.20 18.83
C ASN A 284 4.41 0.91 19.74
N SER A 285 5.27 -0.04 19.39
CA SER A 285 6.44 -0.41 20.16
C SER A 285 7.60 -0.93 19.31
N VAL A 286 8.81 -0.87 19.86
CA VAL A 286 10.04 -1.36 19.25
C VAL A 286 10.99 -1.91 20.31
N VAL A 287 11.79 -2.91 19.95
CA VAL A 287 12.96 -3.32 20.73
C VAL A 287 14.20 -2.82 20.02
N ILE A 288 14.92 -1.91 20.67
CA ILE A 288 16.16 -1.33 20.20
C ILE A 288 17.30 -2.22 20.68
N SER A 289 17.88 -2.98 19.76
CA SER A 289 18.97 -3.91 20.04
C SER A 289 20.32 -3.41 19.51
N ALA A 290 20.35 -2.39 18.65
CA ALA A 290 21.59 -1.85 18.07
C ALA A 290 21.49 -0.34 17.85
N ALA A 291 22.62 0.29 17.54
CA ALA A 291 22.64 1.68 17.10
C ALA A 291 21.77 1.87 15.85
N ALA A 292 21.14 3.04 15.73
CA ALA A 292 20.29 3.36 14.60
C ALA A 292 21.11 3.36 13.29
N ALA A 293 20.51 2.81 12.22
CA ALA A 293 21.17 2.69 10.91
C ALA A 293 20.83 3.82 9.93
N GLY A 294 19.81 4.64 10.24
CA GLY A 294 19.42 5.78 9.41
C GLY A 294 20.28 7.01 9.66
N SER A 295 20.14 7.99 8.78
CA SER A 295 20.87 9.27 8.82
C SER A 295 20.00 10.46 9.19
N GLN A 296 18.66 10.32 9.08
CA GLN A 296 17.73 11.39 9.39
C GLN A 296 17.70 11.68 10.89
N THR A 297 17.93 12.93 11.29
CA THR A 297 17.82 13.34 12.69
C THR A 297 16.38 13.60 13.10
N ALA A 298 16.01 13.33 14.35
CA ALA A 298 14.69 13.70 14.88
C ALA A 298 14.46 15.22 14.88
N ALA A 299 15.52 16.02 14.85
CA ALA A 299 15.45 17.47 14.74
C ALA A 299 14.93 17.94 13.37
N SER A 300 15.21 17.21 12.28
CA SER A 300 14.82 17.63 10.93
C SER A 300 13.31 17.59 10.68
N LEU A 301 12.54 16.87 11.51
CA LEU A 301 11.08 16.83 11.43
C LEU A 301 10.42 18.12 11.95
N GLY A 302 11.16 18.95 12.69
CA GLY A 302 10.60 20.12 13.38
C GLY A 302 9.66 19.72 14.52
N SER A 303 8.76 20.63 14.88
CA SER A 303 7.77 20.45 15.97
C SER A 303 6.32 20.57 15.48
N ASN A 304 6.12 20.85 14.20
CA ASN A 304 4.79 20.98 13.61
C ASN A 304 4.19 19.61 13.33
N ASP A 305 2.87 19.52 13.42
CA ASP A 305 2.13 18.36 12.93
C ASP A 305 2.00 18.45 11.41
N ASN A 306 2.61 17.51 10.70
CA ASN A 306 2.61 17.41 9.23
C ASN A 306 1.89 16.13 8.78
N SER A 307 0.98 15.59 9.60
CA SER A 307 0.25 14.35 9.32
C SER A 307 -0.84 14.53 8.26
N ALA A 308 -1.42 15.73 8.14
CA ALA A 308 -2.46 16.03 7.17
C ALA A 308 -1.89 16.63 5.87
N ASN A 309 -2.41 16.15 4.74
CA ASN A 309 -2.10 16.64 3.40
C ASN A 309 -3.31 17.39 2.82
N ALA A 310 -3.17 18.72 2.71
CA ALA A 310 -4.23 19.58 2.19
C ALA A 310 -4.55 19.37 0.70
N LEU A 311 -3.69 18.67 -0.05
CA LEU A 311 -3.90 18.35 -1.47
C LEU A 311 -4.63 17.01 -1.67
N ALA A 312 -4.67 16.14 -0.66
CA ALA A 312 -5.40 14.88 -0.70
C ALA A 312 -6.84 15.05 -0.19
N PHE A 313 -7.71 14.07 -0.45
CA PHE A 313 -9.00 13.94 0.25
C PHE A 313 -8.93 12.85 1.31
N ASP A 314 -9.88 12.84 2.25
CA ASP A 314 -9.95 11.80 3.29
C ASP A 314 -10.39 10.45 2.69
N GLY A 315 -9.52 9.44 2.81
CA GLY A 315 -9.80 8.04 2.45
C GLY A 315 -10.67 7.31 3.47
N LEU A 316 -11.07 6.07 3.16
CA LEU A 316 -11.96 5.26 4.00
C LEU A 316 -11.46 5.10 5.44
N ILE A 317 -10.16 4.89 5.62
CA ILE A 317 -9.54 4.74 6.94
C ILE A 317 -9.74 6.02 7.78
N TYR A 318 -9.43 7.19 7.24
CA TYR A 318 -9.56 8.47 7.97
C TYR A 318 -11.00 8.93 8.13
N GLN A 319 -11.90 8.57 7.19
CA GLN A 319 -13.33 8.76 7.39
C GLN A 319 -13.89 7.92 8.54
N ALA A 320 -13.35 6.71 8.77
CA ALA A 320 -13.70 5.89 9.93
C ALA A 320 -13.11 6.46 11.23
N PHE A 321 -11.86 6.94 11.24
CA PHE A 321 -11.24 7.57 12.41
C PHE A 321 -11.82 8.94 12.78
N LYS A 322 -12.51 9.61 11.87
CA LYS A 322 -13.08 10.94 12.11
C LYS A 322 -13.97 10.93 13.37
N PRO A 323 -13.76 11.84 14.34
CA PRO A 323 -14.62 11.93 15.50
C PRO A 323 -16.10 12.09 15.11
N GLY A 324 -16.97 11.29 15.72
CA GLY A 324 -18.40 11.29 15.40
C GLY A 324 -18.79 10.48 14.15
N SER A 325 -17.85 9.80 13.48
CA SER A 325 -18.14 8.87 12.36
C SER A 325 -19.12 7.76 12.76
N GLY A 326 -19.09 7.34 14.03
CA GLY A 326 -19.84 6.20 14.54
C GLY A 326 -19.30 4.85 14.07
N ALA A 327 -18.17 4.82 13.35
CA ALA A 327 -17.47 3.61 12.96
C ALA A 327 -16.89 2.88 14.18
N SER A 328 -16.84 1.54 14.13
CA SER A 328 -16.23 0.74 15.20
C SER A 328 -14.71 0.69 15.00
N VAL A 329 -13.94 1.28 15.91
CA VAL A 329 -12.47 1.24 15.88
C VAL A 329 -11.97 0.46 17.08
N TYR A 330 -11.32 -0.67 16.81
CA TYR A 330 -10.68 -1.50 17.82
C TYR A 330 -9.16 -1.37 17.70
N THR A 331 -8.51 -0.94 18.77
CA THR A 331 -7.04 -0.87 18.82
C THR A 331 -6.54 -1.96 19.74
N THR A 332 -5.77 -2.89 19.19
CA THR A 332 -5.22 -4.01 19.94
C THR A 332 -4.22 -3.51 21.00
N SER A 333 -4.20 -4.18 22.15
CA SER A 333 -3.28 -3.88 23.25
C SER A 333 -1.82 -3.84 22.78
N PRO A 334 -0.98 -2.93 23.32
CA PRO A 334 0.43 -2.82 22.96
C PRO A 334 1.24 -4.12 23.05
N GLY A 335 0.84 -5.04 23.93
CA GLY A 335 1.48 -6.36 24.07
C GLY A 335 2.97 -6.28 24.46
N THR A 336 3.73 -7.27 24.01
CA THR A 336 5.19 -7.33 24.23
C THR A 336 5.89 -6.39 23.26
N ALA A 337 6.81 -5.57 23.76
CA ALA A 337 7.53 -4.60 22.93
C ALA A 337 8.20 -5.27 21.71
N GLY A 338 8.09 -4.65 20.54
CA GLY A 338 8.69 -5.12 19.29
C GLY A 338 7.98 -6.29 18.61
N THR A 339 7.00 -6.92 19.27
CA THR A 339 6.16 -7.98 18.68
C THR A 339 4.68 -7.61 18.65
N GLY A 340 4.22 -6.84 19.63
CA GLY A 340 2.82 -6.43 19.76
C GLY A 340 1.96 -7.53 20.36
N SER A 341 0.64 -7.37 20.24
CA SER A 341 -0.32 -8.44 20.52
C SER A 341 -0.85 -8.98 19.18
N PRO A 342 -0.59 -10.25 18.83
CA PRO A 342 -1.16 -10.84 17.62
C PRO A 342 -2.66 -11.08 17.78
N LEU A 343 -3.35 -11.36 16.67
CA LEU A 343 -4.75 -11.80 16.71
C LEU A 343 -4.89 -13.07 17.56
N THR A 344 -6.04 -13.25 18.20
CA THR A 344 -6.29 -14.38 19.09
C THR A 344 -7.32 -15.32 18.47
N ALA A 345 -6.96 -16.60 18.34
CA ALA A 345 -7.90 -17.62 17.88
C ALA A 345 -8.97 -17.89 18.95
N ASP A 346 -10.23 -18.06 18.55
CA ASP A 346 -11.35 -18.30 19.46
C ASP A 346 -11.51 -19.79 19.88
N GLY A 347 -10.67 -20.68 19.34
CA GLY A 347 -10.75 -22.13 19.56
C GLY A 347 -11.89 -22.84 18.82
N SER A 348 -12.67 -22.13 18.00
CA SER A 348 -13.84 -22.60 17.25
C SER A 348 -13.84 -22.12 15.78
N GLY A 349 -12.65 -21.90 15.21
CA GLY A 349 -12.47 -21.51 13.81
C GLY A 349 -12.69 -20.03 13.50
N GLY A 350 -12.68 -19.15 14.51
CA GLY A 350 -12.79 -17.70 14.41
C GLY A 350 -11.66 -16.96 15.15
N ILE A 351 -11.74 -15.63 15.14
CA ILE A 351 -10.77 -14.70 15.74
C ILE A 351 -11.51 -13.75 16.66
N ILE A 352 -11.03 -13.62 17.91
CA ILE A 352 -11.71 -12.91 18.99
C ILE A 352 -11.88 -11.41 18.66
N GLU A 353 -10.83 -10.77 18.14
CA GLU A 353 -10.85 -9.34 17.83
C GLU A 353 -11.80 -9.04 16.66
N ILE A 354 -11.85 -9.92 15.65
CA ILE A 354 -12.77 -9.81 14.52
C ILE A 354 -14.22 -9.99 15.01
N ASP A 355 -14.48 -11.01 15.81
CA ASP A 355 -15.82 -11.27 16.37
C ASP A 355 -16.29 -10.11 17.26
N THR A 356 -15.38 -9.46 18.00
CA THR A 356 -15.68 -8.29 18.83
C THR A 356 -16.17 -7.11 17.98
N VAL A 357 -15.49 -6.82 16.86
CA VAL A 357 -15.89 -5.76 15.93
C VAL A 357 -17.19 -6.11 15.20
N LEU A 358 -17.34 -7.36 14.74
CA LEU A 358 -18.59 -7.80 14.09
C LEU A 358 -19.79 -7.70 15.06
N LYS A 359 -19.59 -8.05 16.32
CA LYS A 359 -20.60 -7.90 17.37
C LYS A 359 -20.94 -6.45 17.64
N SER A 360 -19.95 -5.53 17.71
CA SER A 360 -20.25 -4.10 17.93
C SER A 360 -21.05 -3.51 16.78
N MET A 361 -20.69 -3.83 15.52
CA MET A 361 -21.45 -3.40 14.34
C MET A 361 -22.90 -3.91 14.38
N TRP A 362 -23.10 -5.16 14.80
CA TRP A 362 -24.43 -5.74 14.95
C TRP A 362 -25.22 -5.08 16.09
N ASP A 363 -24.63 -4.93 17.26
CA ASP A 363 -25.30 -4.42 18.47
C ASP A 363 -25.62 -2.92 18.39
N ASP A 364 -24.81 -2.13 17.70
CA ASP A 364 -25.05 -0.70 17.54
C ASP A 364 -25.93 -0.37 16.33
N TYR A 365 -25.74 -1.07 15.20
CA TYR A 365 -26.34 -0.66 13.92
C TYR A 365 -27.09 -1.78 13.18
N ARG A 366 -27.09 -3.03 13.69
CA ARG A 366 -27.68 -4.20 13.02
C ARG A 366 -27.09 -4.42 11.62
N LEU A 367 -25.81 -4.09 11.46
CA LEU A 367 -25.08 -4.24 10.22
C LEU A 367 -24.11 -5.41 10.28
N SER A 368 -23.85 -5.98 9.11
CA SER A 368 -22.80 -6.95 8.88
C SER A 368 -21.97 -6.45 7.69
N PRO A 369 -20.64 -6.38 7.79
CA PRO A 369 -19.79 -5.96 6.69
C PRO A 369 -19.74 -7.02 5.59
N ASP A 370 -19.52 -6.60 4.34
CA ASP A 370 -19.42 -7.50 3.19
C ASP A 370 -17.98 -7.94 2.93
N THR A 371 -17.02 -7.03 3.14
CA THR A 371 -15.62 -7.23 2.76
C THR A 371 -14.68 -6.74 3.86
N MET A 372 -13.69 -7.56 4.16
CA MET A 372 -12.55 -7.28 5.04
C MET A 372 -11.29 -7.13 4.19
N TRP A 373 -10.69 -5.94 4.22
CA TRP A 373 -9.44 -5.63 3.56
C TRP A 373 -8.27 -5.83 4.52
N VAL A 374 -7.31 -6.63 4.09
CA VAL A 374 -6.17 -7.04 4.90
C VAL A 374 -4.86 -6.88 4.12
N SER A 375 -3.75 -6.75 4.84
CA SER A 375 -2.42 -6.90 4.25
C SER A 375 -2.10 -8.38 4.00
N SER A 376 -1.05 -8.67 3.23
CA SER A 376 -0.57 -10.03 3.02
C SER A 376 -0.14 -10.71 4.34
N GLN A 377 0.43 -9.95 5.28
CA GLN A 377 0.79 -10.44 6.61
C GLN A 377 -0.46 -10.88 7.39
N GLU A 378 -1.48 -10.02 7.45
CA GLU A 378 -2.69 -10.35 8.21
C GLU A 378 -3.46 -11.51 7.56
N ALA A 379 -3.49 -11.61 6.23
CA ALA A 379 -4.07 -12.76 5.54
C ALA A 379 -3.40 -14.09 5.95
N LEU A 380 -2.08 -14.09 6.09
CA LEU A 380 -1.31 -15.25 6.55
C LEU A 380 -1.57 -15.55 8.02
N ASN A 381 -1.59 -14.54 8.89
CA ASN A 381 -1.84 -14.70 10.32
C ASN A 381 -3.26 -15.22 10.60
N ILE A 382 -4.27 -14.68 9.92
CA ILE A 382 -5.66 -15.14 9.98
C ILE A 382 -5.75 -16.61 9.57
N SER A 383 -5.15 -16.97 8.43
CA SER A 383 -5.19 -18.33 7.91
C SER A 383 -4.53 -19.34 8.87
N LYS A 384 -3.37 -18.99 9.44
CA LYS A 384 -2.68 -19.84 10.43
C LYS A 384 -3.52 -20.05 11.68
N LYS A 385 -4.16 -19.01 12.21
CA LYS A 385 -4.95 -19.08 13.45
C LYS A 385 -6.22 -19.89 13.30
N ILE A 386 -6.94 -19.70 12.20
CA ILE A 386 -8.18 -20.45 11.92
C ILE A 386 -7.86 -21.95 11.73
N LEU A 387 -6.77 -22.28 11.03
CA LEU A 387 -6.35 -23.67 10.83
C LEU A 387 -5.85 -24.31 12.13
N ALA A 388 -5.06 -23.61 12.94
CA ALA A 388 -4.55 -24.11 14.21
C ALA A 388 -5.67 -24.39 15.23
N ALA A 389 -6.73 -23.57 15.23
CA ALA A 389 -7.90 -23.76 16.08
C ALA A 389 -8.79 -24.95 15.67
N SER A 390 -8.64 -25.46 14.43
CA SER A 390 -9.50 -26.50 13.87
C SER A 390 -9.15 -27.94 14.30
N GLN A 391 -8.30 -28.15 15.31
CA GLN A 391 -8.00 -29.50 15.82
C GLN A 391 -9.21 -30.23 16.41
N SER A 392 -10.35 -29.54 16.59
CA SER A 392 -11.58 -30.08 17.21
C SER A 392 -12.83 -30.05 16.32
N SER A 393 -12.77 -29.44 15.13
CA SER A 393 -13.91 -29.33 14.22
C SER A 393 -13.62 -30.03 12.89
N ALA A 394 -14.29 -31.15 12.64
CA ALA A 394 -14.21 -31.89 11.38
C ALA A 394 -14.64 -30.97 10.21
N GLN A 395 -13.68 -30.43 9.48
CA GLN A 395 -13.95 -29.77 8.21
C GLN A 395 -14.29 -30.87 7.19
N ARG A 396 -15.57 -30.94 6.77
CA ARG A 396 -15.94 -31.72 5.58
C ARG A 396 -15.37 -30.99 4.37
N PHE A 397 -14.14 -31.32 4.00
CA PHE A 397 -13.66 -31.09 2.64
C PHE A 397 -14.58 -31.89 1.72
N VAL A 398 -15.56 -31.23 1.10
CA VAL A 398 -16.25 -31.80 -0.05
C VAL A 398 -15.23 -31.75 -1.17
N PHE A 399 -14.48 -32.84 -1.32
CA PHE A 399 -13.73 -33.09 -2.54
C PHE A 399 -14.78 -33.37 -3.62
N GLU A 400 -15.19 -32.34 -4.36
CA GLU A 400 -15.62 -32.61 -5.72
C GLU A 400 -14.40 -33.21 -6.42
N THR A 401 -14.55 -34.44 -6.92
CA THR A 401 -13.49 -35.17 -7.60
C THR A 401 -13.16 -34.49 -8.93
N ALA A 402 -12.41 -33.40 -8.87
CA ALA A 402 -11.52 -32.95 -9.94
C ALA A 402 -10.10 -33.31 -9.48
N GLN A 403 -9.48 -34.26 -10.17
CA GLN A 403 -8.18 -34.86 -9.88
C GLN A 403 -7.01 -33.90 -10.13
N ASP A 404 -7.16 -32.62 -9.76
CA ASP A 404 -6.20 -31.54 -10.07
C ASP A 404 -6.15 -30.42 -8.98
N LEU A 405 -6.81 -30.61 -7.83
CA LEU A 405 -6.92 -29.60 -6.76
C LEU A 405 -6.14 -29.93 -5.47
N VAL A 406 -5.04 -30.68 -5.56
CA VAL A 406 -4.05 -30.77 -4.47
C VAL A 406 -2.86 -29.87 -4.83
N GLY A 407 -3.11 -28.56 -4.89
CA GLY A 407 -2.10 -27.51 -4.96
C GLY A 407 -1.90 -26.91 -3.57
N GLY A 408 -0.67 -26.90 -3.07
CA GLY A 408 -0.34 -26.41 -1.72
C GLY A 408 -0.65 -24.93 -1.51
N GLY A 409 -1.17 -24.59 -0.32
CA GLY A 409 -1.47 -23.23 0.14
C GLY A 409 -2.95 -23.03 0.45
N ILE A 410 -3.38 -23.31 1.70
CA ILE A 410 -4.75 -23.02 2.14
C ILE A 410 -4.79 -21.56 2.63
N MET A 411 -5.42 -20.67 1.86
CA MET A 411 -5.79 -19.33 2.30
C MET A 411 -7.27 -19.29 2.68
N VAL A 412 -7.59 -18.74 3.86
CA VAL A 412 -8.98 -18.51 4.25
C VAL A 412 -9.53 -17.33 3.43
N ARG A 413 -10.46 -17.61 2.52
CA ARG A 413 -11.06 -16.62 1.62
C ARG A 413 -12.30 -15.95 2.20
N THR A 414 -13.02 -16.65 3.06
CA THR A 414 -14.28 -16.21 3.64
C THR A 414 -14.26 -16.39 5.16
N TYR A 415 -14.85 -15.42 5.87
CA TYR A 415 -15.03 -15.45 7.31
C TYR A 415 -16.52 -15.55 7.63
N LEU A 416 -16.91 -16.48 8.51
CA LEU A 416 -18.31 -16.65 8.88
C LEU A 416 -18.67 -15.72 10.04
N ASN A 417 -19.45 -14.68 9.74
CA ASN A 417 -20.02 -13.80 10.75
C ASN A 417 -21.19 -14.49 11.46
N ARG A 418 -21.01 -14.75 12.76
CA ARG A 418 -22.03 -15.29 13.66
C ARG A 418 -23.16 -14.30 13.98
N PHE A 419 -22.90 -13.00 13.82
CA PHE A 419 -23.78 -11.89 14.18
C PHE A 419 -24.46 -11.30 12.94
N SER A 420 -25.34 -12.07 12.29
CA SER A 420 -26.11 -11.64 11.12
C SER A 420 -27.59 -11.98 11.23
N MET A 421 -28.44 -11.23 10.51
CA MET A 421 -29.90 -11.36 10.58
C MET A 421 -30.44 -12.70 10.05
N GLN A 422 -29.76 -13.30 9.09
CA GLN A 422 -30.18 -14.53 8.40
C GLN A 422 -29.46 -15.79 8.91
N GLY A 423 -28.64 -15.66 9.96
CA GLY A 423 -27.74 -16.72 10.42
C GLY A 423 -26.52 -16.88 9.52
N GLY A 424 -25.31 -16.85 10.11
CA GLY A 424 -24.04 -17.15 9.42
C GLY A 424 -23.78 -16.31 8.16
N GLY A 425 -23.71 -14.98 8.28
CA GLY A 425 -23.38 -14.11 7.15
C GLY A 425 -21.93 -14.32 6.72
N VAL A 426 -21.62 -14.29 5.43
CA VAL A 426 -20.25 -14.49 4.95
C VAL A 426 -19.58 -13.14 4.67
N VAL A 427 -18.38 -12.93 5.22
CA VAL A 427 -17.52 -11.77 4.97
C VAL A 427 -16.36 -12.21 4.09
N ASP A 428 -16.14 -11.52 2.97
CA ASP A 428 -15.02 -11.82 2.06
C ASP A 428 -13.72 -11.23 2.61
N ILE A 429 -12.65 -12.03 2.71
CA ILE A 429 -11.31 -11.54 3.04
C ILE A 429 -10.56 -11.26 1.74
N LYS A 430 -10.14 -10.01 1.54
CA LYS A 430 -9.40 -9.56 0.35
C LYS A 430 -8.09 -8.89 0.74
N VAL A 431 -7.02 -9.29 0.07
CA VAL A 431 -5.72 -8.62 0.21
C VAL A 431 -5.71 -7.37 -0.66
N HIS A 432 -5.28 -6.26 -0.07
CA HIS A 432 -5.11 -5.00 -0.77
C HIS A 432 -3.63 -4.60 -0.81
N PRO A 433 -3.06 -4.17 -1.95
CA PRO A 433 -1.63 -3.88 -2.07
C PRO A 433 -1.12 -2.83 -1.08
N ASN A 434 -1.88 -1.74 -0.89
CA ASN A 434 -1.50 -0.63 -0.02
C ASN A 434 -2.03 -0.74 1.42
N MET A 435 -2.61 -1.88 1.82
CA MET A 435 -3.04 -2.03 3.22
C MET A 435 -1.82 -2.22 4.13
N PRO A 436 -1.61 -1.36 5.13
CA PRO A 436 -0.47 -1.51 6.02
C PRO A 436 -0.66 -2.77 6.89
N ALA A 437 0.46 -3.45 7.18
CA ALA A 437 0.45 -4.52 8.18
C ALA A 437 -0.02 -3.96 9.54
N GLY A 438 -0.65 -4.78 10.37
CA GLY A 438 -1.19 -4.32 11.64
C GLY A 438 -2.58 -3.66 11.58
N THR A 439 -3.17 -3.50 10.37
CA THR A 439 -4.49 -2.87 10.18
C THR A 439 -5.43 -3.74 9.33
N ILE A 440 -6.71 -3.78 9.72
CA ILE A 440 -7.80 -4.44 8.99
C ILE A 440 -8.95 -3.44 8.81
N LEU A 441 -9.46 -3.30 7.58
CA LEU A 441 -10.59 -2.42 7.26
C LEU A 441 -11.81 -3.23 6.84
N PHE A 442 -12.96 -2.98 7.48
CA PHE A 442 -14.24 -3.57 7.14
C PHE A 442 -15.09 -2.56 6.35
N THR A 443 -15.68 -3.02 5.26
CA THR A 443 -16.52 -2.19 4.38
C THR A 443 -17.83 -2.90 4.05
N THR A 444 -18.90 -2.11 3.92
CA THR A 444 -20.23 -2.58 3.54
C THR A 444 -20.67 -1.85 2.27
N LYS A 445 -21.01 -2.59 1.21
CA LYS A 445 -21.37 -2.01 -0.09
C LYS A 445 -22.81 -1.54 -0.14
N GLY A 446 -23.70 -2.27 0.52
CA GLY A 446 -25.13 -1.98 0.57
C GLY A 446 -25.69 -2.18 1.97
N LEU A 447 -26.62 -1.32 2.38
CA LEU A 447 -27.30 -1.49 3.67
C LEU A 447 -28.48 -2.46 3.51
N PRO A 448 -28.81 -3.27 4.53
CA PRO A 448 -29.88 -4.27 4.47
C PRO A 448 -31.30 -3.67 4.48
N TYR A 449 -31.43 -2.35 4.46
CA TYR A 449 -32.70 -1.63 4.43
C TYR A 449 -32.72 -0.60 3.30
N PRO A 450 -33.87 -0.42 2.61
CA PRO A 450 -33.98 0.52 1.52
C PRO A 450 -33.83 1.96 2.02
N LEU A 451 -32.87 2.69 1.47
CA LEU A 451 -32.68 4.11 1.72
C LEU A 451 -33.41 4.91 0.64
N ALA A 452 -34.37 5.75 1.03
CA ALA A 452 -35.01 6.67 0.09
C ALA A 452 -34.00 7.70 -0.43
N GLY A 453 -33.72 7.69 -1.75
CA GLY A 453 -32.88 8.69 -2.41
C GLY A 453 -31.36 8.48 -2.32
N VAL A 454 -30.87 7.34 -1.78
CA VAL A 454 -29.44 7.00 -1.76
C VAL A 454 -29.21 5.75 -2.60
N GLY A 455 -28.59 5.91 -3.78
CA GLY A 455 -28.29 4.79 -4.69
C GLY A 455 -27.09 3.95 -4.26
N ASN A 456 -26.05 4.58 -3.68
CA ASN A 456 -24.81 3.93 -3.25
C ASN A 456 -24.39 4.43 -1.86
N VAL A 457 -23.86 3.55 -1.00
CA VAL A 457 -23.35 3.91 0.33
C VAL A 457 -22.02 4.67 0.25
N MET A 458 -21.13 4.20 -0.63
CA MET A 458 -19.85 4.80 -0.97
C MET A 458 -19.85 5.19 -2.45
N GLN A 459 -19.35 6.38 -2.78
CA GLN A 459 -19.19 6.81 -4.17
C GLN A 459 -18.05 7.81 -4.32
N ILE A 460 -17.38 7.78 -5.46
CA ILE A 460 -16.48 8.86 -5.88
C ILE A 460 -17.32 9.88 -6.62
N ARG A 461 -17.25 11.14 -6.18
CA ARG A 461 -17.86 12.24 -6.94
C ARG A 461 -16.80 12.94 -7.77
N THR A 462 -16.98 12.96 -9.09
CA THR A 462 -16.06 13.60 -10.03
C THR A 462 -16.70 14.86 -10.60
N ARG A 463 -16.01 16.01 -10.57
CA ARG A 463 -16.41 17.18 -11.36
C ARG A 463 -16.03 16.97 -12.82
N GLN A 464 -14.83 16.44 -13.01
CA GLN A 464 -14.31 15.99 -14.28
C GLN A 464 -13.59 14.68 -14.03
N ASP A 465 -14.02 13.63 -14.74
CA ASP A 465 -13.31 12.34 -14.73
C ASP A 465 -12.04 12.43 -15.58
N TYR A 466 -11.20 11.39 -15.58
CA TYR A 466 -9.87 11.42 -16.21
C TYR A 466 -9.83 12.13 -17.55
N TYR A 467 -8.95 13.12 -17.63
CA TYR A 467 -8.71 13.89 -18.84
C TYR A 467 -7.22 14.14 -19.03
N GLN A 468 -6.83 14.27 -20.29
CA GLN A 468 -5.46 14.56 -20.69
C GLN A 468 -5.37 16.00 -21.20
N ILE A 469 -4.31 16.69 -20.81
CA ILE A 469 -3.91 17.98 -21.37
C ILE A 469 -2.54 17.80 -22.03
N GLU A 470 -2.40 18.30 -23.25
CA GLU A 470 -1.09 18.54 -23.87
C GLU A 470 -0.74 20.02 -23.68
N TRP A 471 0.42 20.29 -23.08
CA TRP A 471 0.86 21.65 -22.81
C TRP A 471 1.51 22.28 -24.06
N PRO A 472 1.41 23.62 -24.22
CA PRO A 472 2.14 24.31 -25.27
C PRO A 472 3.65 24.09 -25.14
N LEU A 473 4.32 23.87 -26.27
CA LEU A 473 5.78 23.69 -26.34
C LEU A 473 6.52 24.92 -25.79
N ARG A 474 7.14 24.76 -24.61
CA ARG A 474 8.03 25.77 -24.00
C ARG A 474 9.50 25.38 -24.07
N THR A 475 9.76 24.08 -24.12
CA THR A 475 11.09 23.48 -24.25
C THR A 475 11.04 22.42 -25.34
N ARG A 476 12.19 21.89 -25.78
CA ARG A 476 12.25 20.92 -26.89
C ARG A 476 11.81 19.51 -26.45
N LYS A 477 10.61 19.42 -25.90
CA LYS A 477 9.92 18.20 -25.45
C LYS A 477 8.41 18.44 -25.43
N TYR A 478 7.62 17.40 -25.70
CA TYR A 478 6.17 17.43 -25.49
C TYR A 478 5.87 17.11 -24.03
N GLU A 479 5.03 17.93 -23.40
CA GLU A 479 4.63 17.77 -21.99
C GLU A 479 3.13 17.44 -21.93
N TYR A 480 2.79 16.41 -21.18
CA TYR A 480 1.42 15.91 -21.00
C TYR A 480 1.10 15.78 -19.52
N GLY A 481 -0.07 16.28 -19.13
CA GLY A 481 -0.64 16.03 -17.83
C GLY A 481 -1.90 15.19 -17.93
N VAL A 482 -2.00 14.15 -17.10
CA VAL A 482 -3.25 13.41 -16.88
C VAL A 482 -3.81 13.82 -15.54
N TYR A 483 -5.08 14.21 -15.51
CA TYR A 483 -5.72 14.81 -14.35
C TYR A 483 -7.12 14.23 -14.11
N ALA A 484 -7.57 14.29 -12.86
CA ALA A 484 -8.95 14.06 -12.46
C ALA A 484 -9.29 14.97 -11.27
N ASP A 485 -10.56 15.32 -11.11
CA ASP A 485 -11.00 16.22 -10.04
C ASP A 485 -12.17 15.60 -9.28
N GLU A 486 -11.89 15.11 -8.09
CA GLU A 486 -12.74 14.14 -7.42
C GLU A 486 -12.71 14.21 -5.89
N VAL A 487 -13.64 13.48 -5.27
CA VAL A 487 -13.75 13.34 -3.82
C VAL A 487 -14.44 12.03 -3.44
N LEU A 488 -13.97 11.37 -2.38
CA LEU A 488 -14.62 10.20 -1.80
C LEU A 488 -15.75 10.60 -0.84
N GLN A 489 -16.96 10.14 -1.15
CA GLN A 489 -18.15 10.37 -0.34
C GLN A 489 -18.67 9.06 0.27
N HIS A 490 -18.88 9.09 1.60
CA HIS A 490 -19.48 7.99 2.34
C HIS A 490 -20.74 8.46 3.09
N TYR A 491 -21.91 7.98 2.69
CA TYR A 491 -23.18 8.44 3.27
C TYR A 491 -23.49 7.88 4.66
N PHE A 492 -22.91 6.73 5.01
CA PHE A 492 -23.14 6.09 6.31
C PHE A 492 -21.85 5.54 6.96
N PRO A 493 -20.92 6.39 7.43
CA PRO A 493 -19.63 5.92 8.00
C PRO A 493 -19.71 4.88 9.12
N PRO A 494 -20.79 4.72 9.91
CA PRO A 494 -20.91 3.59 10.83
C PRO A 494 -20.88 2.20 10.19
N ALA A 495 -21.03 2.11 8.86
CA ALA A 495 -20.82 0.87 8.09
C ALA A 495 -19.33 0.50 7.87
N LEU A 496 -18.41 1.34 8.34
CA LEU A 496 -16.97 1.06 8.38
C LEU A 496 -16.58 0.56 9.77
N ALA A 497 -15.58 -0.31 9.81
CA ALA A 497 -14.88 -0.65 11.04
C ALA A 497 -13.40 -0.90 10.79
N LEU A 498 -12.60 -0.74 11.84
CA LEU A 498 -11.15 -0.87 11.79
C LEU A 498 -10.64 -1.68 12.98
N ILE A 499 -9.65 -2.55 12.72
CA ILE A 499 -8.77 -3.10 13.74
C ILE A 499 -7.37 -2.57 13.47
N THR A 500 -6.70 -2.05 14.49
CA THR A 500 -5.36 -1.44 14.39
C THR A 500 -4.40 -1.96 15.44
N ASN A 501 -3.11 -1.72 15.23
CA ASN A 501 -2.02 -2.10 16.14
C ASN A 501 -1.88 -3.62 16.34
N ILE A 502 -2.19 -4.42 15.31
CA ILE A 502 -2.04 -5.88 15.35
C ILE A 502 -0.55 -6.24 15.28
N GLY A 503 -0.09 -7.02 16.26
CA GLY A 503 1.23 -7.64 16.25
C GLY A 503 1.33 -8.78 15.24
N ASN A 504 2.52 -9.00 14.70
CA ASN A 504 2.72 -10.12 13.79
C ASN A 504 2.79 -11.45 14.57
N GLY A 505 1.92 -12.41 14.25
CA GLY A 505 1.98 -13.77 14.81
C GLY A 505 0.63 -14.47 14.86
#